data_AF-A0AAW2KKP8-F1
#
_entry.id   AF-A0AAW2KKP8-F1
#
_cell.length_a   1.000
_cell.length_b   1.000
_cell.length_c   1.000
_cell.angle_alpha   90.00
_cell.angle_beta   90.00
_cell.angle_gamma   90.00
#
_symmetry.space_group_name_H-M   'P 1'
#
loop_
_entity.id
_entity.type
_entity.pdbx_description
1 polymer ?
#
loop_
_entity_poly.entity_id
_entity_poly.type
_entity_poly.pdbx_seq_one_letter_code
_entity_poly.pdbx_strand_id
1 'polypeptide(L)'
;MENGGSPRNQWRFKRNDDLTQASAFTVRGVLNMVMEQLNASDPRPVIPLGHGDPSAFPSFRTTPLAEDAVCAAVRSAKFNGYSSTVGILPARSGGDKEKPLGLYTALVQ
;
A
#
# COMPACT_ATOMS: atom_id res chain seq x y z
N MET A 1 19.50 57.91 -13.82
CA MET A 1 19.83 56.84 -12.86
C MET A 1 18.89 55.68 -13.14
N GLU A 2 19.41 54.63 -13.77
CA GLU A 2 18.71 53.37 -13.99
C GLU A 2 18.48 52.68 -12.64
N ASN A 3 17.24 52.25 -12.37
CA ASN A 3 16.99 51.30 -11.29
C ASN A 3 16.37 50.03 -11.89
N GLY A 4 17.14 49.41 -12.80
CA GLY A 4 16.88 48.08 -13.35
C GLY A 4 17.25 46.97 -12.36
N GLY A 5 16.64 46.97 -11.18
CA GLY A 5 16.82 45.93 -10.18
C GLY A 5 15.90 44.74 -10.44
N SER A 6 16.34 43.75 -11.23
CA SER A 6 15.64 42.46 -11.27
C SER A 6 15.63 41.84 -9.86
N PRO A 7 14.48 41.39 -9.31
CA PRO A 7 14.42 40.83 -7.97
C PRO A 7 15.10 39.45 -7.94
N ARG A 8 16.41 39.44 -7.64
CA ARG A 8 17.24 38.23 -7.54
C ARG A 8 16.92 37.34 -6.32
N ASN A 9 15.90 37.68 -5.52
CA ASN A 9 15.50 36.98 -4.30
C ASN A 9 14.06 36.43 -4.34
N GLN A 10 13.50 36.16 -5.52
CA GLN A 10 12.16 35.55 -5.59
C GLN A 10 12.25 34.03 -5.45
N TRP A 11 11.60 33.46 -4.43
CA TRP A 11 11.44 32.01 -4.28
C TRP A 11 10.66 31.46 -5.49
N ARG A 12 11.30 30.60 -6.29
CA ARG A 12 10.74 30.10 -7.57
C ARG A 12 10.07 28.73 -7.45
N PHE A 13 9.97 28.18 -6.23
CA PHE A 13 9.09 27.06 -5.97
C PHE A 13 7.65 27.53 -6.11
N LYS A 14 7.01 27.16 -7.22
CA LYS A 14 5.62 27.48 -7.50
C LYS A 14 4.87 26.19 -7.77
N ARG A 15 3.60 26.19 -7.41
CA ARG A 15 2.67 25.11 -7.72
C ARG A 15 2.57 24.99 -9.25
N ASN A 16 2.47 23.76 -9.75
CA ASN A 16 2.12 23.54 -11.15
C ASN A 16 0.59 23.61 -11.26
N ASP A 17 0.10 24.62 -11.97
CA ASP A 17 -1.34 24.89 -12.10
C ASP A 17 -2.06 23.78 -12.91
N ASP A 18 -1.37 23.14 -13.86
CA ASP A 18 -1.93 22.00 -14.60
C ASP A 18 -2.13 20.79 -13.67
N LEU A 19 -1.15 20.49 -12.80
CA LEU A 19 -1.29 19.44 -11.77
C LEU A 19 -2.36 19.78 -10.74
N THR A 20 -2.58 21.08 -10.49
CA THR A 20 -3.61 21.59 -9.59
C THR A 20 -5.00 21.36 -10.15
N GLN A 21 -5.18 21.71 -11.41
CA GLN A 21 -6.44 21.50 -12.11
C GLN A 21 -6.74 20.02 -12.29
N ALA A 22 -5.73 19.21 -12.65
CA ALA A 22 -5.88 17.76 -12.79
C ALA A 22 -6.25 17.06 -11.46
N SER A 23 -5.76 17.55 -10.32
CA SER A 23 -6.08 17.01 -9.00
C SER A 23 -7.39 17.51 -8.40
N ALA A 24 -8.10 18.43 -9.08
CA ALA A 24 -9.36 18.99 -8.59
C ALA A 24 -10.49 17.96 -8.54
N PHE A 25 -10.43 16.90 -9.36
CA PHE A 25 -11.42 15.83 -9.38
C PHE A 25 -10.82 14.53 -8.87
N THR A 26 -11.32 14.04 -7.73
CA THR A 26 -10.79 12.83 -7.08
C THR A 26 -11.88 11.79 -6.90
N VAL A 27 -11.49 10.51 -6.95
CA VAL A 27 -12.38 9.39 -6.61
C VAL A 27 -13.00 9.59 -5.22
N ARG A 28 -12.22 10.08 -4.26
CA ARG A 28 -12.70 10.40 -2.90
C ARG A 28 -13.76 11.51 -2.92
N GLY A 29 -13.55 12.57 -3.71
CA GLY A 29 -14.52 13.66 -3.84
C GLY A 29 -15.85 13.18 -4.40
N VAL A 30 -15.82 12.37 -5.46
CA VAL A 30 -17.04 11.75 -6.02
C VAL A 30 -17.73 10.84 -5.02
N LEU A 31 -16.97 9.99 -4.32
CA LEU A 31 -17.52 9.12 -3.28
C LEU A 31 -18.23 9.92 -2.19
N ASN A 32 -17.63 11.02 -1.71
CA ASN A 32 -18.22 11.87 -0.68
C ASN A 32 -19.54 12.49 -1.17
N MET A 33 -19.58 13.00 -2.41
CA MET A 33 -20.82 13.54 -2.99
C MET A 33 -21.94 12.50 -3.03
N VAL A 34 -21.63 11.24 -3.36
CA VAL A 34 -22.62 10.15 -3.34
C VAL A 34 -23.09 9.83 -1.92
N MET A 35 -22.15 9.77 -0.97
CA MET A 35 -22.45 9.46 0.43
C MET A 35 -23.27 10.57 1.13
N GLU A 36 -23.10 11.83 0.74
CA GLU A 36 -23.90 12.97 1.22
C GLU A 36 -25.39 12.88 0.85
N GLN A 37 -25.74 12.11 -0.19
CA GLN A 37 -27.13 11.91 -0.62
C GLN A 37 -27.85 10.79 0.15
N LEU A 38 -27.20 10.14 1.13
CA LEU A 38 -27.82 9.10 1.92
C LEU A 38 -28.89 9.67 2.86
N ASN A 39 -30.05 8.99 2.93
CA ASN A 39 -31.09 9.33 3.88
C ASN A 39 -30.69 8.86 5.29
N ALA A 40 -30.45 9.81 6.20
CA ALA A 40 -30.09 9.51 7.59
C ALA A 40 -31.18 8.77 8.39
N SER A 41 -32.44 8.78 7.91
CA SER A 41 -33.55 8.04 8.53
C SER A 41 -33.73 6.62 7.97
N ASP A 42 -32.93 6.22 6.96
CA ASP A 42 -32.98 4.87 6.41
C ASP A 42 -32.29 3.88 7.37
N PRO A 43 -32.97 2.81 7.82
CA PRO A 43 -32.38 1.86 8.76
C PRO A 43 -31.41 0.87 8.12
N ARG A 44 -31.30 0.82 6.78
CA ARG A 44 -30.42 -0.13 6.09
C ARG A 44 -28.95 0.25 6.31
N PRO A 45 -28.07 -0.73 6.54
CA PRO A 45 -26.64 -0.46 6.69
C PRO A 45 -26.05 0.08 5.38
N VAL A 46 -25.17 1.08 5.50
CA VAL A 46 -24.45 1.65 4.36
C VAL A 46 -23.32 0.71 3.95
N ILE A 47 -23.28 0.34 2.67
CA ILE A 47 -22.19 -0.46 2.11
C ILE A 47 -21.03 0.48 1.73
N PRO A 48 -19.81 0.29 2.28
CA PRO A 48 -18.67 1.13 1.94
C PRO A 48 -18.20 0.83 0.50
N LEU A 49 -18.29 1.82 -0.40
CA LEU A 49 -17.96 1.67 -1.82
C LEU A 49 -16.52 2.07 -2.19
N GLY A 50 -15.76 2.64 -1.26
CA GLY A 50 -14.44 3.22 -1.52
C GLY A 50 -13.34 2.77 -0.58
N HIS A 51 -13.49 1.59 0.04
CA HIS A 51 -12.40 0.97 0.78
C HIS A 51 -11.45 0.28 -0.20
N GLY A 52 -10.26 0.86 -0.38
CA GLY A 52 -9.17 0.25 -1.16
C GLY A 52 -8.31 -0.72 -0.34
N ASP A 53 -8.40 -0.66 1.00
CA ASP A 53 -7.73 -1.60 1.90
C ASP A 53 -8.67 -2.75 2.25
N PRO A 54 -8.39 -3.98 1.79
CA PRO A 54 -9.23 -5.13 2.09
C PRO A 54 -9.12 -5.59 3.54
N SER A 55 -8.05 -5.23 4.28
CA SER A 55 -7.85 -5.65 5.68
C SER A 55 -8.87 -5.05 6.66
N ALA A 56 -9.60 -4.02 6.24
CA ALA A 56 -10.74 -3.49 6.98
C ALA A 56 -11.89 -4.51 7.14
N PHE A 57 -11.94 -5.54 6.29
CA PHE A 57 -12.92 -6.61 6.38
C PHE A 57 -12.33 -7.80 7.16
N PRO A 58 -12.94 -8.24 8.26
CA PRO A 58 -12.43 -9.37 9.07
C PRO A 58 -12.29 -10.69 8.30
N SER A 59 -13.05 -10.85 7.22
CA SER A 59 -12.97 -11.99 6.31
C SER A 59 -11.72 -11.99 5.44
N PHE A 60 -11.01 -10.87 5.34
CA PHE A 60 -9.77 -10.75 4.60
C PHE A 60 -8.59 -10.84 5.56
N ARG A 61 -8.09 -12.06 5.76
CA ARG A 61 -6.91 -12.36 6.56
C ARG A 61 -5.77 -12.82 5.67
N THR A 62 -4.54 -12.55 6.12
CA THR A 62 -3.36 -13.14 5.49
C THR A 62 -3.40 -14.66 5.67
N THR A 63 -2.68 -15.39 4.80
CA THR A 63 -2.53 -16.83 4.95
C THR A 63 -1.61 -17.15 6.14
N PRO A 64 -1.89 -18.19 6.95
CA PRO A 64 -0.99 -18.61 8.03
C PRO A 64 0.45 -18.86 7.55
N LEU A 65 0.62 -19.31 6.30
CA LEU A 65 1.95 -19.51 5.70
C LEU A 65 2.79 -18.22 5.67
N ALA A 66 2.15 -17.07 5.43
CA ALA A 66 2.85 -15.79 5.42
C ALA A 66 3.23 -15.36 6.84
N GLU A 67 2.38 -15.62 7.84
CA GLU A 67 2.67 -15.34 9.25
C GLU A 67 3.85 -16.18 9.75
N ASP A 68 3.85 -17.49 9.42
CA ASP A 68 4.93 -18.41 9.75
C ASP A 68 6.25 -18.00 9.09
N ALA A 69 6.21 -17.60 7.82
CA ALA A 69 7.39 -17.14 7.09
C ALA A 69 8.01 -15.89 7.73
N VAL A 70 7.19 -14.93 8.15
CA VAL A 70 7.66 -13.74 8.90
C VAL A 70 8.28 -14.15 10.23
N CYS A 71 7.62 -15.03 10.99
CA CYS A 71 8.15 -15.53 12.26
C CYS A 71 9.50 -16.24 12.09
N ALA A 72 9.62 -17.09 11.06
CA ALA A 72 10.85 -17.80 10.74
C ALA A 72 11.98 -16.83 10.34
N ALA A 73 11.68 -15.84 9.49
CA ALA A 73 12.65 -14.83 9.09
C ALA A 73 13.18 -14.05 10.29
N VAL A 74 12.31 -13.59 11.19
CA VAL A 74 12.67 -12.87 12.42
C VAL A 74 13.54 -13.75 13.33
N ARG A 75 13.12 -14.98 13.61
CA ARG A 75 13.87 -15.91 14.47
C ARG A 75 15.23 -16.29 13.90
N SER A 76 15.37 -16.29 12.58
CA SER A 76 16.64 -16.63 11.92
C SER A 76 17.74 -15.58 12.14
N ALA A 77 17.37 -14.32 12.40
CA ALA A 77 18.27 -13.15 12.42
C ALA A 77 19.10 -12.95 11.13
N LYS A 78 18.81 -13.66 10.04
CA LYS A 78 19.57 -13.63 8.78
C LYS A 78 19.25 -12.42 7.90
N PHE A 79 18.12 -11.76 8.16
CA PHE A 79 17.57 -10.70 7.29
C PHE A 79 17.54 -9.32 7.96
N ASN A 80 18.42 -9.08 8.94
CA ASN A 80 18.44 -7.83 9.72
C ASN A 80 19.27 -6.70 9.08
N GLY A 81 20.05 -7.01 8.04
CA GLY A 81 20.90 -6.04 7.35
C GLY A 81 20.23 -5.45 6.10
N TYR A 82 20.92 -4.49 5.48
CA TYR A 82 20.49 -3.94 4.19
C TYR A 82 20.52 -5.01 3.09
N SER A 83 19.46 -5.05 2.27
CA SER A 83 19.46 -5.80 1.01
C SER A 83 20.16 -5.01 -0.11
N SER A 84 20.36 -5.66 -1.27
CA SER A 84 20.67 -4.92 -2.50
C SER A 84 19.51 -3.99 -2.89
N THR A 85 19.76 -3.03 -3.78
CA THR A 85 18.74 -2.08 -4.28
C THR A 85 17.55 -2.77 -4.95
N VAL A 86 17.74 -3.99 -5.44
CA VAL A 86 16.71 -4.82 -6.09
C VAL A 86 16.19 -5.95 -5.18
N GLY A 87 16.42 -5.85 -3.87
CA GLY A 87 16.02 -6.86 -2.88
C GLY A 87 16.98 -8.05 -2.78
N ILE A 88 16.57 -9.11 -2.09
CA ILE A 88 17.36 -10.34 -1.92
C ILE A 88 17.14 -11.32 -3.09
N LEU A 89 18.16 -12.11 -3.44
CA LEU A 89 18.10 -13.02 -4.59
C LEU A 89 16.98 -14.08 -4.50
N PRO A 90 16.74 -14.71 -3.33
CA PRO A 90 15.66 -15.68 -3.18
C PRO A 90 14.27 -15.09 -3.50
N ALA A 91 14.00 -13.86 -3.04
CA ALA A 91 12.71 -13.20 -3.23
C ALA A 91 12.42 -12.84 -4.70
N ARG A 92 13.43 -12.45 -5.49
CA ARG A 92 13.26 -12.07 -6.91
C ARG A 92 13.30 -13.23 -7.89
N SER A 93 13.86 -14.38 -7.50
CA SER A 93 14.05 -15.53 -8.39
C SER A 93 12.93 -16.56 -8.27
N GLY A 94 11.88 -16.27 -7.49
CA GLY A 94 10.73 -17.16 -7.27
C GLY A 94 11.08 -18.49 -6.58
N GLY A 95 12.26 -18.58 -5.96
CA GLY A 95 12.84 -19.84 -5.52
C GLY A 95 13.37 -19.76 -4.11
N ASP A 96 12.54 -20.21 -3.16
CA ASP A 96 13.06 -20.95 -2.01
C ASP A 96 12.97 -22.43 -2.39
N LYS A 97 14.12 -23.06 -2.66
CA LYS A 97 14.18 -24.49 -2.98
C LYS A 97 14.14 -25.38 -1.73
N GLU A 98 14.10 -24.79 -0.54
CA GLU A 98 13.79 -25.52 0.68
C GLU A 98 12.27 -25.70 0.79
N LYS A 99 11.75 -26.66 0.02
CA LYS A 99 10.48 -27.30 0.40
C LYS A 99 10.68 -27.88 1.82
N PRO A 100 9.79 -27.65 2.78
CA PRO A 100 9.85 -28.39 4.03
C PRO A 100 9.72 -29.87 3.70
N LEU A 101 10.74 -30.66 4.03
CA LEU A 101 10.82 -32.12 3.89
C LEU A 101 9.79 -32.87 4.76
N GLY A 102 8.67 -32.25 5.14
CA GLY A 102 7.77 -32.74 6.19
C GLY A 102 6.39 -33.25 5.76
N LEU A 103 6.05 -33.26 4.46
CA LEU A 103 4.70 -33.65 4.00
C LEU A 103 4.64 -34.96 3.19
N TYR A 104 5.72 -35.77 3.16
CA TYR A 104 5.75 -37.05 2.42
C TYR A 104 5.74 -38.33 3.28
N THR A 105 5.44 -38.25 4.58
CA THR A 105 5.34 -39.44 5.46
C THR A 105 4.12 -39.40 6.38
N ALA A 106 2.93 -39.39 5.79
CA ALA A 106 1.70 -39.77 6.50
C ALA A 106 0.61 -40.26 5.53
N LEU A 107 0.94 -41.18 4.62
CA LEU A 107 -0.05 -41.95 3.84
C LEU A 107 0.40 -43.39 3.53
N VAL A 108 1.27 -43.96 4.36
CA VAL A 108 1.46 -45.42 4.45
C VAL A 108 1.78 -45.77 5.91
N GLN A 109 0.73 -45.95 6.71
CA GLN A 109 0.57 -47.02 7.70
C GLN A 109 -0.83 -46.94 8.30
#